data_AF-A0A831WTW4-F1
#
_entry.id   AF-A0A831WTW4-F1
#
_cell.length_a   1.000
_cell.length_b   1.000
_cell.length_c   1.000
_cell.angle_alpha   90.00
_cell.angle_beta   90.00
_cell.angle_gamma   90.00
#
_symmetry.space_group_name_H-M   'P 1'
#
loop_
_entity.id
_entity.type
_entity.pdbx_description
1 polymer ?
#
loop_
_entity_poly.entity_id
_entity_poly.type
_entity_poly.pdbx_seq_one_letter_code
_entity_poly.pdbx_strand_id
1 'polypeptide(L)'
;MKNVIYIIIIRLNNLVDIEKMLVRLTEQAIEYIKKNQITSIFLDVSIIREMCLEIDSPIIRIIKDISAAEKNHPIKLEIGDLKVFISKNFNELFGNKEEYLIDVDGFFEKKLMLRNINPITKNICNI
;
A
#
# COMPACT_ATOMS: atom_id res chain seq x y z
N MET A 1 -9.55 19.67 15.51
CA MET A 1 -9.48 20.03 14.08
C MET A 1 -8.73 18.91 13.38
N LYS A 2 -9.37 18.16 12.47
CA LYS A 2 -8.73 17.05 11.74
C LYS A 2 -7.92 17.64 10.58
N ASN A 3 -6.59 17.51 10.62
CA ASN A 3 -5.74 17.85 9.48
C ASN A 3 -5.84 16.75 8.44
N VAL A 4 -6.60 16.98 7.38
CA VAL A 4 -6.69 16.08 6.22
C VAL A 4 -5.76 16.61 5.14
N ILE A 5 -4.70 15.86 4.83
CA ILE A 5 -3.79 16.16 3.72
C ILE A 5 -4.33 15.44 2.48
N TYR A 6 -4.63 16.21 1.43
CA TYR A 6 -5.08 15.70 0.13
C TYR A 6 -3.89 15.68 -0.83
N ILE A 7 -3.64 14.54 -1.47
CA ILE A 7 -2.61 14.43 -2.51
C ILE A 7 -3.28 13.92 -3.78
N ILE A 8 -3.30 14.77 -4.82
CA ILE A 8 -3.86 14.49 -6.14
C ILE A 8 -2.72 14.05 -7.05
N ILE A 9 -2.83 12.88 -7.64
CA ILE A 9 -1.84 12.33 -8.60
C ILE A 9 -2.21 12.82 -10.01
N ILE A 10 -1.27 13.45 -10.72
CA ILE A 10 -1.38 13.76 -12.15
C ILE A 10 -0.33 12.94 -12.90
N ARG A 11 -0.77 12.06 -13.80
CA ARG A 11 0.10 11.29 -14.70
C ARG A 11 0.19 12.03 -16.03
N LEU A 12 1.40 12.37 -16.48
CA LEU A 12 1.64 12.85 -17.84
C LEU A 12 2.38 11.75 -18.61
N ASN A 13 1.66 11.07 -19.50
CA ASN A 13 2.06 10.65 -20.85
C ASN A 13 1.07 9.59 -21.37
N ASN A 14 0.20 10.03 -22.27
CA ASN A 14 -0.65 9.29 -23.22
C ASN A 14 -1.49 8.09 -22.69
N LEU A 15 -2.81 8.26 -22.84
CA LEU A 15 -3.94 7.33 -22.63
C LEU A 15 -4.45 7.20 -21.17
N VAL A 16 -5.61 7.85 -20.96
CA VAL A 16 -6.72 7.58 -20.02
C VAL A 16 -6.72 6.11 -19.57
N ASP A 17 -6.69 5.74 -18.28
CA ASP A 17 -7.48 6.19 -17.13
C ASP A 17 -6.67 6.73 -15.95
N ILE A 18 -7.20 7.77 -15.31
CA ILE A 18 -6.69 8.31 -14.04
C ILE A 18 -7.31 7.50 -12.90
N GLU A 19 -6.72 6.36 -12.56
CA GLU A 19 -7.03 5.70 -11.30
C GLU A 19 -6.46 6.56 -10.15
N LYS A 20 -7.35 7.36 -9.55
CA LYS A 20 -7.04 8.15 -8.35
C LYS A 20 -6.95 7.21 -7.15
N MET A 21 -5.82 6.54 -6.99
CA MET A 21 -5.51 5.81 -5.77
C MET A 21 -5.14 6.82 -4.68
N LEU A 22 -6.01 7.00 -3.68
CA LEU A 22 -5.73 7.82 -2.50
C LEU A 22 -5.16 6.96 -1.38
N VAL A 23 -4.03 7.35 -0.79
CA VAL A 23 -3.49 6.70 0.42
C VAL A 23 -3.59 7.69 1.58
N ARG A 24 -4.31 7.30 2.65
CA ARG A 24 -4.44 8.07 3.88
C ARG A 24 -3.74 7.38 5.04
N LEU A 25 -3.26 8.16 6.00
CA LEU A 25 -2.68 7.68 7.25
C LEU A 25 -3.61 8.05 8.40
N THR A 26 -3.88 7.12 9.33
CA THR A 26 -4.52 7.47 10.62
C THR A 26 -3.56 8.27 11.50
N GLU A 27 -4.09 8.98 12.50
CA GLU A 27 -3.26 9.67 13.49
C GLU A 27 -2.28 8.71 14.18
N GLN A 28 -2.74 7.50 14.51
CA GLN A 28 -1.91 6.46 15.11
C GLN A 28 -0.79 6.00 14.17
N ALA A 29 -1.07 5.85 12.88
CA ALA A 29 -0.05 5.53 11.88
C ALA A 29 0.98 6.65 11.75
N ILE A 30 0.56 7.92 11.75
CA ILE A 30 1.47 9.07 11.70
C ILE A 30 2.40 9.06 12.92
N GLU A 31 1.85 8.88 14.13
CA GLU A 31 2.66 8.81 15.35
C GLU A 31 3.64 7.63 15.32
N TYR A 32 3.19 6.46 14.88
CA TYR A 32 4.02 5.27 14.76
C TYR A 32 5.17 5.48 13.76
N ILE A 33 4.88 6.06 12.59
CA ILE A 33 5.87 6.37 11.54
C ILE A 33 6.92 7.32 12.07
N LYS A 34 6.51 8.42 12.73
CA LYS A 34 7.42 9.40 13.31
C LYS A 34 8.28 8.80 14.42
N LYS A 35 7.66 8.07 15.36
CA LYS A 35 8.36 7.44 16.50
C LYS A 35 9.43 6.46 16.05
N ASN A 36 9.15 5.69 14.99
CA ASN A 36 10.06 4.69 14.46
C ASN A 36 10.96 5.20 13.33
N GLN A 37 10.92 6.50 13.03
CA GLN A 37 11.72 7.14 11.96
C GLN A 37 11.56 6.44 10.61
N ILE A 38 10.33 6.01 10.29
CA ILE A 38 10.04 5.32 9.04
C ILE A 38 9.96 6.36 7.92
N THR A 39 10.87 6.26 6.96
CA THR A 39 10.95 7.19 5.82
C THR A 39 10.40 6.57 4.53
N SER A 40 10.24 5.25 4.47
CA SER A 40 9.78 4.55 3.28
C SER A 40 9.01 3.28 3.60
N ILE A 41 7.88 3.11 2.92
CA ILE A 41 7.05 1.90 2.96
C ILE A 41 6.74 1.42 1.55
N PHE A 42 6.40 0.14 1.46
CA PHE A 42 6.07 -0.53 0.21
C PHE A 42 4.77 -1.31 0.34
N LEU A 43 3.83 -1.02 -0.56
CA LEU A 43 2.57 -1.73 -0.70
C LEU A 43 2.75 -2.82 -1.75
N ASP A 44 2.48 -4.06 -1.33
CA ASP A 44 2.68 -5.24 -2.17
C ASP A 44 1.64 -6.31 -1.86
N VAL A 45 1.72 -7.43 -2.60
CA VAL A 45 0.82 -8.57 -2.46
C VAL A 45 1.62 -9.78 -2.00
N SER A 46 1.20 -10.36 -0.88
CA SER A 46 1.66 -11.68 -0.43
C SER A 46 0.72 -12.73 -1.00
N ILE A 47 1.26 -13.68 -1.75
CA ILE A 47 0.49 -14.80 -2.30
C ILE A 47 0.64 -15.99 -1.35
N ILE A 48 -0.47 -16.47 -0.82
CA ILE A 48 -0.55 -17.68 0.01
C ILE A 48 -1.26 -18.75 -0.81
N ARG A 49 -0.64 -19.92 -0.99
CA ARG A 49 -1.22 -21.04 -1.74
C ARG A 49 -1.37 -22.25 -0.85
N GLU A 50 -2.58 -22.78 -0.76
CA GLU A 50 -2.90 -23.99 0.00
C GLU A 50 -3.86 -24.88 -0.79
N MET A 51 -3.44 -26.11 -1.11
CA MET A 51 -4.24 -27.09 -1.86
C MET A 51 -4.83 -26.50 -3.15
N CYS A 52 -6.12 -26.14 -3.14
CA CYS A 52 -6.87 -25.57 -4.25
C CYS A 52 -7.21 -24.09 -4.07
N LEU A 53 -6.59 -23.42 -3.10
CA LEU A 53 -6.83 -22.01 -2.78
C LEU A 53 -5.57 -21.18 -2.99
N GLU A 54 -5.73 -20.04 -3.65
CA GLU A 54 -4.74 -18.96 -3.69
C GLU A 54 -5.36 -17.72 -3.03
N ILE A 55 -4.64 -17.12 -2.09
CA ILE A 55 -5.03 -15.90 -1.40
C ILE A 55 -4.01 -14.83 -1.72
N ASP A 56 -4.44 -13.81 -2.45
CA ASP A 56 -3.68 -12.58 -2.70
C ASP A 56 -3.96 -11.61 -1.55
N SER A 57 -3.06 -11.56 -0.58
CA SER A 57 -3.18 -10.70 0.60
C SER A 57 -2.40 -9.40 0.41
N PRO A 58 -3.04 -8.23 0.54
CA PRO A 58 -2.31 -6.96 0.54
C PRO A 58 -1.44 -6.84 1.79
N ILE A 59 -0.24 -6.28 1.64
CA ILE A 59 0.73 -6.12 2.73
C ILE A 59 1.44 -4.77 2.68
N ILE A 60 1.92 -4.32 3.84
CA ILE A 60 2.85 -3.18 3.97
C ILE A 60 4.19 -3.72 4.43
N ARG A 61 5.27 -3.31 3.76
CA ARG A 61 6.65 -3.55 4.20
C ARG A 61 7.34 -2.21 4.48
N ILE A 62 8.04 -2.11 5.60
CA ILE A 62 8.96 -0.98 5.85
C ILE A 62 10.24 -1.27 5.10
N ILE A 63 10.70 -0.34 4.25
CA ILE A 63 11.91 -0.50 3.45
C ILE A 63 12.94 0.54 3.91
N LYS A 64 14.18 0.08 4.11
CA LYS A 64 15.33 0.95 4.43
C LYS A 64 16.21 1.23 3.21
N ASP A 65 16.30 0.27 2.28
CA ASP A 65 17.05 0.44 1.04
C ASP A 65 16.12 0.86 -0.11
N ILE A 66 16.13 2.15 -0.41
CA ILE A 66 15.29 2.78 -1.42
C ILE A 66 15.77 2.44 -2.84
N SER A 67 17.06 2.12 -3.02
CA SER A 67 17.67 1.97 -4.33
C SER A 67 17.09 0.78 -5.12
N ALA A 68 16.83 -0.33 -4.41
CA ALA A 68 16.18 -1.50 -4.98
C ALA A 68 14.68 -1.26 -5.25
N ALA A 69 14.05 -0.40 -4.44
CA ALA A 69 12.64 -0.07 -4.55
C ALA A 69 12.36 0.84 -5.76
N GLU A 70 13.13 1.92 -5.94
CA GLU A 70 12.96 2.86 -7.05
C GLU A 70 13.17 2.20 -8.43
N LYS A 71 14.06 1.21 -8.53
CA LYS A 71 14.35 0.53 -9.80
C LYS A 71 13.22 -0.38 -10.29
N ASN A 72 12.39 -0.89 -9.38
CA ASN A 72 11.45 -1.97 -9.67
C ASN A 72 9.98 -1.59 -9.41
N HIS A 73 9.68 -0.36 -9.02
CA HIS A 73 8.33 0.03 -8.61
C HIS A 73 7.75 1.14 -9.49
N PRO A 74 6.63 0.89 -10.17
CA PRO A 74 6.09 1.79 -11.17
C PRO A 74 5.39 3.03 -10.59
N ILE A 75 5.03 3.02 -9.30
CA ILE A 75 4.25 4.09 -8.67
C ILE A 75 4.89 4.45 -7.33
N LYS A 76 5.17 5.75 -7.17
CA LYS A 76 5.70 6.36 -5.95
C LYS A 76 4.80 7.51 -5.54
N LEU A 77 4.42 7.53 -4.27
CA LEU A 77 3.67 8.62 -3.64
C LEU A 77 4.53 9.21 -2.52
N GLU A 78 4.39 10.51 -2.29
CA GLU A 78 5.05 11.21 -1.17
C GLU A 78 3.97 11.80 -0.27
N ILE A 79 3.97 11.42 1.01
CA ILE A 79 3.03 11.89 2.04
C ILE A 79 3.83 12.56 3.14
N GLY A 80 4.05 13.87 3.01
CA GLY A 80 5.05 14.57 3.83
C GLY A 80 6.43 13.96 3.58
N ASP A 81 7.13 13.56 4.65
CA ASP A 81 8.46 12.94 4.56
C ASP A 81 8.42 11.42 4.26
N LEU A 82 7.23 10.82 4.21
CA LEU A 82 7.07 9.39 3.94
C LEU A 82 6.98 9.13 2.44
N LYS A 83 7.87 8.27 1.93
CA LYS A 83 7.76 7.71 0.57
C LYS A 83 6.95 6.41 0.60
N VAL A 84 5.94 6.30 -0.25
CA VAL A 84 5.12 5.10 -0.42
C VAL A 84 5.36 4.56 -1.82
N PHE A 85 5.97 3.38 -1.89
CA PHE A 85 6.17 2.65 -3.12
C PHE A 85 5.03 1.64 -3.29
N ILE A 86 4.54 1.47 -4.52
CA ILE A 86 3.46 0.52 -4.81
C ILE A 86 3.93 -0.44 -5.88
N SER A 87 3.78 -1.74 -5.61
CA SER A 87 4.16 -2.78 -6.55
C SER A 87 3.20 -2.82 -7.74
N LYS A 88 3.69 -3.30 -8.89
CA LYS A 88 2.86 -3.49 -10.07
C LYS A 88 1.69 -4.42 -9.77
N ASN A 89 1.95 -5.55 -9.12
CA ASN A 89 0.94 -6.54 -8.75
C ASN A 89 -0.12 -5.97 -7.80
N PHE A 90 0.30 -5.13 -6.85
CA PHE A 90 -0.64 -4.45 -5.96
C PHE A 90 -1.57 -3.54 -6.75
N ASN A 91 -1.01 -2.73 -7.67
CA ASN A 91 -1.82 -1.85 -8.50
C ASN A 91 -2.77 -2.64 -9.42
N GLU A 92 -2.32 -3.75 -10.00
CA GLU A 92 -3.16 -4.57 -10.88
C GLU A 92 -4.33 -5.24 -10.15
N LEU A 93 -4.11 -5.71 -8.92
CA LEU A 93 -5.14 -6.42 -8.17
C LEU A 93 -6.05 -5.50 -7.37
N PHE A 94 -5.53 -4.36 -6.92
CA PHE A 94 -6.22 -3.50 -5.98
C PHE A 94 -6.40 -2.05 -6.47
N GLY A 95 -5.62 -1.59 -7.45
CA GLY A 95 -5.49 -0.19 -7.89
C GLY A 95 -6.81 0.54 -8.18
N ASN A 96 -7.85 -0.20 -8.57
CA ASN A 96 -9.20 0.30 -8.83
C ASN A 96 -9.92 0.84 -7.58
N LYS A 97 -9.32 0.75 -6.38
CA LYS A 97 -9.86 1.32 -5.14
C LYS A 97 -9.59 2.82 -5.05
N GLU A 98 -10.63 3.59 -4.76
CA GLU A 98 -10.54 5.05 -4.60
C GLU A 98 -9.66 5.46 -3.41
N GLU A 99 -9.69 4.68 -2.31
CA GLU A 99 -9.00 5.03 -1.06
C GLU A 99 -8.50 3.82 -0.28
N TYR A 100 -7.26 3.94 0.20
CA TYR A 100 -6.60 3.03 1.13
C TYR A 100 -6.26 3.78 2.41
N LEU A 101 -6.52 3.14 3.55
CA LEU A 101 -6.20 3.69 4.85
C LEU A 101 -5.08 2.88 5.49
N ILE A 102 -3.96 3.52 5.82
CA ILE A 102 -2.86 2.92 6.58
C ILE A 102 -3.08 3.22 8.05
N ASP A 103 -3.08 2.16 8.85
CA ASP A 103 -3.34 2.21 10.29
C ASP A 103 -2.31 1.36 11.05
N VAL A 104 -2.40 1.33 12.37
CA VAL A 104 -1.54 0.51 13.25
C VAL A 104 -2.35 -0.61 13.87
N ASP A 105 -1.86 -1.84 13.76
CA ASP A 105 -2.44 -3.02 14.40
C ASP A 105 -1.54 -3.56 15.50
N GLY A 106 -2.12 -4.36 16.38
CA GLY A 106 -1.38 -5.10 17.40
C GLY A 106 -1.24 -4.35 18.72
N PHE A 107 -1.46 -5.07 19.82
CA PHE A 107 -1.34 -4.53 21.18
C PHE A 107 0.11 -4.55 21.69
N PHE A 108 0.81 -5.68 21.50
CA PHE A 108 2.19 -5.88 21.95
C PHE A 108 3.21 -5.55 20.85
N GLU A 109 3.02 -6.12 19.66
CA GLU A 109 3.84 -5.82 18.48
C GLU A 109 3.02 -4.96 17.52
N LYS A 110 3.24 -3.64 17.62
CA LYS A 110 2.59 -2.68 16.74
C LYS A 110 3.17 -2.80 15.33
N LYS A 111 2.31 -2.90 14.32
CA LYS A 111 2.70 -2.94 12.91
C LYS A 111 1.78 -2.09 12.05
N LEU A 112 2.32 -1.54 10.96
CA LEU A 112 1.50 -0.87 9.95
C LEU A 112 0.65 -1.89 9.21
N MET A 113 -0.61 -1.55 8.93
CA MET A 113 -1.52 -2.37 8.14
C MET A 113 -2.33 -1.53 7.15
N LEU A 114 -2.83 -2.17 6.10
CA LEU A 114 -3.86 -1.59 5.24
C LEU A 114 -5.25 -1.91 5.79
N ARG A 115 -6.10 -0.90 5.85
CA ARG A 115 -7.55 -0.96 6.11
C ARG A 115 -8.29 -0.65 4.81
N ASN A 116 -9.58 -0.99 4.77
CA ASN A 116 -10.47 -0.81 3.61
C ASN A 116 -10.07 -1.62 2.36
N ILE A 117 -9.28 -2.66 2.56
CA ILE A 117 -8.90 -3.61 1.52
C ILE A 117 -9.05 -5.04 2.06
N ASN A 118 -9.64 -5.93 1.27
CA ASN A 118 -9.80 -7.33 1.61
C ASN A 118 -8.89 -8.18 0.71
N PRO A 119 -8.34 -9.29 1.21
CA PRO A 119 -7.65 -10.28 0.38
C PRO A 119 -8.56 -10.82 -0.73
N ILE A 120 -7.98 -11.16 -1.88
CA ILE A 120 -8.68 -11.84 -2.97
C ILE A 120 -8.42 -13.34 -2.81
N THR A 121 -9.48 -14.15 -2.77
CA THR A 121 -9.38 -15.62 -2.71
C THR A 121 -9.81 -16.21 -4.04
N LYS A 122 -8.98 -17.09 -4.61
CA LYS A 122 -9.22 -17.79 -5.88
C LYS A 122 -9.22 -19.30 -5.64
N ASN A 123 -10.12 -20.01 -6.32
CA ASN A 123 -10.04 -21.45 -6.45
C ASN A 123 -9.15 -21.78 -7.66
N ILE A 124 -7.99 -22.37 -7.42
CA ILE A 124 -6.99 -22.63 -8.46
C ILE A 124 -7.05 -24.04 -9.05
N CYS A 125 -7.93 -24.91 -8.54
CA CYS A 125 -8.14 -26.25 -9.10
C CYS A 125 -9.26 -26.29 -10.16
N ASN A 126 -10.13 -25.28 -10.19
CA ASN A 126 -11.21 -25.14 -11.17
C ASN A 126 -10.96 -23.91 -12.07
N ILE A 127 -9.77 -23.86 -12.69
CA ILE A 127 -9.40 -22.84 -13.70
C ILE A 127 -9.63 -23.44 -15.09
#